data_AF-A0A125SIW3-F1
#
_entry.id   AF-A0A125SIW3-F1
#
_cell.length_a   1.000
_cell.length_b   1.000
_cell.length_c   1.000
_cell.angle_alpha   90.00
_cell.angle_beta   90.00
_cell.angle_gamma   90.00
#
_symmetry.space_group_name_H-M   'P 1'
#
loop_
_entity.id
_entity.type
_entity.pdbx_description
1 polymer ?
#
loop_
_entity_poly.entity_id
_entity_poly.type
_entity_poly.pdbx_seq_one_letter_code
_entity_poly.pdbx_strand_id
1 'polypeptide(L)'
;MPAIQWIRKRLRVLGLDFITYELLAGHKQGDGLQMAAVSCNVSYRGSLTKDDLLMILTTGVVPTKFFAHIGHFLDEVSAAVVVRSVEEAAQKSQMPAHQIWKNIAQLALRHSDYRKPLWALFTATEPAFSR
;
A
#
# COMPACT_ATOMS: atom_id res chain seq x y z
N MET A 1 17.36 12.96 -12.27
CA MET A 1 16.25 12.81 -11.30
C MET A 1 15.73 11.37 -11.30
N PRO A 2 16.26 10.48 -10.44
CA PRO A 2 15.93 9.05 -10.43
C PRO A 2 14.62 8.71 -9.68
N ALA A 3 14.06 9.64 -8.91
CA ALA A 3 12.90 9.38 -8.05
C ALA A 3 11.58 9.10 -8.80
N ILE A 4 11.42 9.70 -9.98
CA ILE A 4 10.18 9.57 -10.78
C ILE A 4 10.15 8.25 -11.56
N GLN A 5 11.33 7.70 -11.90
CA GLN A 5 11.45 6.49 -12.71
C GLN A 5 11.04 5.22 -11.94
N TRP A 6 11.27 5.15 -10.64
CA TRP A 6 10.88 4.00 -9.84
C TRP A 6 9.37 3.98 -9.54
N ILE A 7 8.76 5.16 -9.34
CA ILE A 7 7.30 5.32 -9.21
C ILE A 7 6.60 4.80 -10.48
N ARG A 8 7.09 5.22 -11.66
CA ARG A 8 6.59 4.77 -12.97
C ARG A 8 6.58 3.24 -13.14
N LYS A 9 7.64 2.57 -12.69
CA LYS A 9 7.78 1.11 -12.87
C LYS A 9 6.88 0.33 -11.90
N ARG A 10 6.63 0.86 -10.69
CA ARG A 10 5.77 0.26 -9.66
C ARG A 10 4.27 0.43 -9.92
N LEU A 11 3.86 1.59 -10.43
CA LEU A 11 2.46 1.84 -10.81
C LEU A 11 1.98 0.87 -11.89
N ARG A 12 2.86 0.54 -12.85
CA ARG A 12 2.55 -0.37 -13.95
C ARG A 12 2.16 -1.78 -13.49
N VAL A 13 2.72 -2.27 -12.38
CA VAL A 13 2.40 -3.59 -11.79
C VAL A 13 1.02 -3.58 -11.12
N LEU A 14 0.58 -2.41 -10.66
CA LEU A 14 -0.78 -2.19 -10.14
C LEU A 14 -1.80 -1.82 -11.24
N GLY A 15 -1.40 -1.83 -12.51
CA GLY A 15 -2.24 -1.40 -13.64
C GLY A 15 -2.44 0.12 -13.74
N LEU A 16 -1.69 0.92 -12.99
CA LEU A 16 -1.71 2.37 -13.05
C LEU A 16 -0.61 2.88 -13.98
N ASP A 17 -0.97 3.73 -14.94
CA ASP A 17 0.02 4.56 -15.60
C ASP A 17 0.30 5.84 -14.77
N PHE A 18 1.41 6.50 -15.09
CA PHE A 18 1.87 7.70 -14.37
C PHE A 18 0.90 8.89 -14.52
N ILE A 19 0.15 8.94 -15.63
CA ILE A 19 -0.87 9.98 -15.86
C ILE A 19 -2.01 9.77 -14.88
N THR A 20 -2.45 8.52 -14.70
CA THR A 20 -3.47 8.13 -13.74
C THR A 20 -3.00 8.40 -12.32
N TYR A 21 -1.72 8.16 -12.00
CA TYR A 21 -1.14 8.51 -10.71
C TYR A 21 -1.16 10.02 -10.43
N GLU A 22 -0.68 10.86 -11.34
CA GLU A 22 -0.73 12.32 -11.16
C GLU A 22 -2.17 12.85 -11.07
N LEU A 23 -3.10 12.29 -11.85
CA LEU A 23 -4.53 12.63 -11.79
C LEU A 23 -5.13 12.26 -10.42
N LEU A 24 -4.73 11.11 -9.87
CA LEU A 24 -5.20 10.63 -8.58
C LEU A 24 -4.56 11.34 -7.39
N ALA A 25 -3.28 11.73 -7.51
CA ALA A 25 -2.56 12.53 -6.53
C ALA A 25 -3.04 13.99 -6.49
N GLY A 26 -3.64 14.49 -7.59
CA GLY A 26 -4.22 15.84 -7.68
C GLY A 26 -5.59 16.02 -7.01
N HIS A 27 -6.30 14.94 -6.67
CA HIS A 27 -7.65 15.01 -6.09
C HIS A 27 -7.63 14.89 -4.55
N LYS A 28 -7.98 15.99 -3.86
CA LYS A 28 -8.17 16.19 -2.40
C LYS A 28 -7.29 15.32 -1.49
N GLN A 29 -6.24 15.95 -0.95
CA GLN A 29 -5.41 15.39 0.11
C GLN A 29 -6.24 15.06 1.37
N GLY A 30 -6.05 13.87 1.93
CA GLY A 30 -6.32 13.63 3.36
C GLY A 30 -7.01 12.32 3.77
N ASP A 31 -7.61 11.56 2.85
CA ASP A 31 -8.51 10.46 3.24
C ASP A 31 -8.14 9.07 2.67
N GLY A 32 -6.96 8.88 2.09
CA GLY A 32 -6.55 7.58 1.53
C GLY A 32 -6.62 6.45 2.56
N LEU A 33 -6.04 6.67 3.74
CA LEU A 33 -6.05 5.70 4.83
C LEU A 33 -7.46 5.45 5.37
N GLN A 34 -8.32 6.47 5.39
CA GLN A 34 -9.71 6.33 5.84
C GLN A 34 -10.53 5.53 4.82
N MET A 35 -10.40 5.84 3.54
CA MET A 35 -11.05 5.11 2.45
C MET A 35 -10.63 3.65 2.46
N ALA A 36 -9.33 3.39 2.58
CA ALA A 36 -8.79 2.03 2.68
C ALA A 36 -9.34 1.28 3.90
N ALA A 37 -9.31 1.89 5.08
CA ALA A 37 -9.83 1.28 6.31
C ALA A 37 -11.31 0.91 6.18
N VAL A 38 -12.14 1.80 5.63
CA VAL A 38 -13.56 1.53 5.36
C VAL A 38 -13.72 0.40 4.35
N SER A 39 -12.99 0.42 3.24
CA SER A 39 -13.04 -0.66 2.24
C SER A 39 -12.66 -2.02 2.81
N CYS A 40 -11.73 -2.07 3.76
CA CYS A 40 -11.30 -3.33 4.38
C CYS A 40 -12.25 -3.85 5.46
N ASN A 41 -13.17 -3.02 5.94
CA ASN A 41 -14.14 -3.40 6.98
C ASN A 41 -15.38 -4.05 6.34
N VAL A 42 -15.20 -5.24 5.78
CA VAL A 42 -16.27 -6.01 5.12
C VAL A 42 -16.94 -7.06 6.02
N SER A 43 -16.62 -7.11 7.33
CA SER A 43 -17.23 -8.06 8.28
C SER A 43 -17.40 -7.51 9.71
N TYR A 44 -18.38 -8.04 10.45
CA TYR A 44 -18.76 -7.63 11.82
C TYR A 44 -17.69 -7.88 12.91
N ARG A 45 -16.51 -8.41 12.57
CA ARG A 45 -15.45 -8.75 13.54
C ARG A 45 -14.34 -7.71 13.56
N GLY A 46 -14.58 -6.64 14.32
CA GLY A 46 -13.59 -5.61 14.58
C GLY A 46 -13.47 -4.59 13.44
N SER A 47 -13.27 -3.33 13.81
CA SER A 47 -13.11 -2.24 12.86
C SER A 47 -11.62 -1.92 12.75
N LEU A 48 -11.02 -2.16 11.58
CA LEU A 48 -9.71 -1.62 11.25
C LEU A 48 -9.85 -0.09 11.16
N THR A 49 -9.15 0.64 12.02
CA THR A 49 -9.19 2.11 11.99
C THR A 49 -8.13 2.68 11.06
N LYS A 50 -8.26 3.98 10.76
CA LYS A 50 -7.26 4.75 10.02
C LYS A 50 -5.87 4.69 10.67
N ASP A 51 -5.81 4.79 11.99
CA ASP A 51 -4.55 4.80 12.75
C ASP A 51 -3.95 3.39 12.87
N ASP A 52 -4.79 2.36 12.98
CA ASP A 52 -4.33 0.97 12.89
C ASP A 52 -3.67 0.71 11.53
N LEU A 53 -4.32 1.14 10.44
CA LEU A 53 -3.78 0.98 9.09
C LEU A 53 -2.48 1.79 8.93
N LEU A 54 -2.43 3.03 9.40
CA LEU A 54 -1.21 3.83 9.39
C LEU A 54 -0.05 3.10 10.08
N MET A 55 -0.29 2.57 11.28
CA MET A 55 0.71 1.83 12.06
C MET A 55 1.16 0.58 11.32
N ILE A 56 0.23 -0.19 10.74
CA ILE A 56 0.55 -1.40 9.98
C ILE A 56 1.40 -1.07 8.75
N LEU A 57 1.05 -0.04 7.98
CA LEU A 57 1.78 0.33 6.77
C LEU A 57 3.18 0.88 7.07
N THR A 58 3.34 1.60 8.17
CA THR A 58 4.62 2.20 8.58
C THR A 58 5.56 1.21 9.27
N THR A 59 5.03 0.23 9.99
CA THR A 59 5.83 -0.80 10.68
C THR A 59 6.00 -2.09 9.88
N GLY A 60 5.08 -2.39 8.95
CA GLY A 60 5.02 -3.67 8.26
C GLY A 60 4.60 -4.83 9.17
N VAL A 61 4.02 -4.55 10.34
CA VAL A 61 3.56 -5.55 11.32
C VAL A 61 2.04 -5.53 11.37
N VAL A 62 1.41 -6.70 11.23
CA VAL A 62 -0.04 -6.85 11.33
C VAL A 62 -0.39 -7.56 12.63
N PRO A 63 -1.22 -6.95 13.51
CA PRO A 63 -1.85 -7.69 14.60
C PRO A 63 -2.72 -8.83 14.06
N THR A 64 -2.70 -10.00 14.70
CA THR A 64 -3.42 -11.20 14.20
C THR A 64 -4.90 -10.97 13.92
N LYS A 65 -5.57 -10.13 14.72
CA LYS A 65 -6.97 -9.72 14.52
C LYS A 65 -7.23 -9.00 13.18
N PHE A 66 -6.19 -8.49 12.52
CA PHE A 66 -6.30 -7.72 11.29
C PHE A 66 -5.78 -8.44 10.03
N PHE A 67 -5.39 -9.72 10.12
CA PHE A 67 -4.87 -10.45 8.95
C PHE A 67 -5.83 -10.46 7.76
N ALA A 68 -7.12 -10.74 8.00
CA ALA A 68 -8.13 -10.74 6.94
C ALA A 68 -8.33 -9.35 6.31
N HIS A 69 -8.33 -8.30 7.13
CA HIS A 69 -8.46 -6.92 6.65
C HIS A 69 -7.27 -6.50 5.78
N ILE A 70 -6.05 -6.89 6.18
CA ILE A 70 -4.85 -6.58 5.38
C ILE A 70 -4.78 -7.42 4.11
N GLY A 71 -5.23 -8.69 4.13
CA GLY A 71 -5.39 -9.47 2.90
C GLY A 71 -6.31 -8.78 1.89
N HIS A 72 -7.49 -8.34 2.35
CA HIS A 72 -8.43 -7.58 1.52
C HIS A 72 -7.85 -6.24 1.03
N PHE A 73 -7.12 -5.50 1.88
CA PHE A 73 -6.40 -4.29 1.46
C PHE A 73 -5.49 -4.53 0.27
N LEU A 74 -4.77 -5.65 0.28
CA LEU A 74 -3.77 -5.96 -0.74
C LEU A 74 -4.40 -6.48 -2.04
N ASP A 75 -5.49 -7.23 -1.93
CA ASP A 75 -6.08 -7.97 -3.04
C ASP A 75 -7.29 -7.30 -3.70
N GLU A 76 -8.00 -6.44 -2.98
CA GLU A 76 -9.30 -5.93 -3.42
C GLU A 76 -9.37 -4.40 -3.43
N VAL A 77 -8.65 -3.72 -2.55
CA VAL A 77 -8.64 -2.25 -2.56
C VAL A 77 -8.04 -1.73 -3.87
N SER A 78 -8.70 -0.72 -4.42
CA SER A 78 -8.29 -0.12 -5.68
C SER A 78 -6.90 0.49 -5.55
N ALA A 79 -6.08 0.33 -6.58
CA ALA A 79 -4.70 0.77 -6.53
C ALA A 79 -4.58 2.30 -6.31
N ALA A 80 -5.59 3.07 -6.74
CA ALA A 80 -5.72 4.50 -6.45
C ALA A 80 -5.78 4.80 -4.94
N VAL A 81 -6.59 4.03 -4.21
CA VAL A 81 -6.74 4.18 -2.75
C VAL A 81 -5.48 3.71 -2.02
N VAL A 82 -4.83 2.63 -2.50
CA VAL A 82 -3.55 2.17 -1.96
C VAL A 82 -2.48 3.27 -2.10
N VAL A 83 -2.33 3.84 -3.30
CA VAL A 83 -1.37 4.92 -3.56
C VAL A 83 -1.61 6.10 -2.62
N ARG A 84 -2.85 6.58 -2.52
CA ARG A 84 -3.19 7.70 -1.61
C ARG A 84 -2.93 7.36 -0.15
N SER A 85 -3.19 6.12 0.27
CA SER A 85 -2.88 5.64 1.62
C SER A 85 -1.39 5.71 1.91
N VAL A 86 -0.55 5.37 0.92
CA VAL A 86 0.91 5.46 1.05
C VAL A 86 1.39 6.90 1.13
N GLU A 87 0.88 7.78 0.29
CA GLU A 87 1.23 9.21 0.32
C GLU A 87 0.83 9.84 1.66
N GLU A 88 -0.40 9.57 2.11
CA GLU A 88 -0.88 10.06 3.40
C GLU A 88 -0.07 9.48 4.57
N ALA A 89 0.27 8.19 4.53
CA ALA A 89 1.11 7.56 5.54
C ALA A 89 2.52 8.13 5.55
N ALA A 90 3.11 8.40 4.39
CA ALA A 90 4.43 9.02 4.26
C ALA A 90 4.44 10.42 4.88
N GLN A 91 3.43 11.23 4.58
CA GLN A 91 3.27 12.57 5.15
C GLN A 91 3.10 12.52 6.67
N LYS A 92 2.23 11.64 7.19
CA LYS A 92 1.92 11.57 8.63
C LYS A 92 3.04 10.99 9.48
N SER A 93 3.77 10.01 8.95
CA SER A 93 4.88 9.36 9.66
C SER A 93 6.23 10.03 9.42
N GLN A 94 6.29 11.02 8.51
CA GLN A 94 7.53 11.62 8.02
C GLN A 94 8.50 10.56 7.46
N MET A 95 7.99 9.40 7.03
CA MET A 95 8.77 8.35 6.40
C MET A 95 8.78 8.54 4.88
N PRO A 96 9.90 8.27 4.21
CA PRO A 96 9.91 8.22 2.75
C PRO A 96 8.90 7.19 2.23
N ALA A 97 8.06 7.58 1.26
CA ALA A 97 7.05 6.69 0.67
C ALA A 97 7.61 5.34 0.17
N HIS A 98 8.89 5.32 -0.26
CA HIS A 98 9.54 4.08 -0.69
C HIS A 98 9.67 3.04 0.43
N GLN A 99 9.82 3.45 1.69
CA GLN A 99 9.90 2.54 2.83
C GLN A 99 8.53 1.93 3.13
N ILE A 100 7.47 2.72 3.04
CA ILE A 100 6.10 2.25 3.21
C ILE A 100 5.74 1.25 2.11
N TRP A 101 6.12 1.53 0.86
CA TRP A 101 5.98 0.57 -0.24
C TRP A 101 6.75 -0.74 -0.01
N LYS A 102 7.93 -0.69 0.62
CA LYS A 102 8.69 -1.88 1.00
C LYS A 102 7.91 -2.70 2.04
N ASN A 103 7.35 -2.05 3.05
CA ASN A 103 6.51 -2.73 4.05
C ASN A 103 5.29 -3.37 3.40
N ILE A 104 4.58 -2.66 2.52
CA ILE A 104 3.42 -3.19 1.80
C ILE A 104 3.78 -4.43 1.00
N ALA A 105 4.90 -4.44 0.30
CA ALA A 105 5.33 -5.63 -0.44
C ALA A 105 5.63 -6.82 0.48
N GLN A 106 6.24 -6.59 1.64
CA GLN A 106 6.47 -7.63 2.65
C GLN A 106 5.16 -8.15 3.25
N LEU A 107 4.23 -7.25 3.54
CA LEU A 107 2.87 -7.60 3.97
C LEU A 107 2.17 -8.45 2.90
N ALA A 108 2.32 -8.07 1.63
CA ALA A 108 1.71 -8.77 0.51
C ALA A 108 2.23 -10.20 0.36
N LEU A 109 3.54 -10.41 0.47
CA LEU A 109 4.11 -11.76 0.45
C LEU A 109 3.54 -12.66 1.56
N ARG A 110 3.18 -12.08 2.70
CA ARG A 110 2.67 -12.82 3.88
C ARG A 110 1.16 -13.00 3.88
N HIS A 111 0.40 -12.00 3.40
CA HIS A 111 -1.03 -11.88 3.65
C HIS A 111 -1.92 -11.73 2.39
N SER A 112 -1.35 -11.45 1.22
CA SER A 112 -2.13 -11.48 -0.04
C SER A 112 -2.42 -12.94 -0.39
N ASP A 113 -3.58 -13.26 -0.94
CA ASP A 113 -3.89 -14.61 -1.42
C ASP A 113 -3.89 -14.66 -2.95
N TYR A 114 -4.42 -13.63 -3.62
CA TYR A 114 -4.59 -13.63 -5.07
C TYR A 114 -3.47 -12.90 -5.82
N ARG A 115 -2.93 -11.82 -5.26
CA ARG A 115 -1.93 -10.98 -5.94
C ARG A 115 -0.48 -11.32 -5.57
N LYS A 116 -0.22 -12.36 -4.77
CA LYS A 116 1.13 -12.81 -4.37
C LYS A 116 2.16 -12.84 -5.51
N PRO A 117 1.87 -13.43 -6.70
CA PRO A 117 2.82 -13.44 -7.82
C PRO A 117 3.14 -12.04 -8.35
N LEU A 118 2.14 -11.15 -8.40
CA LEU A 118 2.31 -9.75 -8.82
C LEU A 118 3.20 -8.99 -7.84
N TRP A 119 3.02 -9.22 -6.54
CA TRP A 119 3.86 -8.65 -5.49
C TRP A 119 5.27 -9.25 -5.44
N ALA A 120 5.44 -10.53 -5.79
CA ALA A 120 6.76 -11.14 -5.90
C ALA A 120 7.60 -10.54 -7.03
N LEU A 121 6.98 -10.24 -8.19
CA LEU A 121 7.63 -9.52 -9.30
C LEU A 121 8.12 -8.13 -8.89
N PHE A 122 7.38 -7.46 -8.00
CA PHE A 122 7.79 -6.18 -7.39
C PHE A 122 9.05 -6.32 -6.53
N THR A 123 9.24 -7.45 -5.83
CA THR A 123 10.43 -7.70 -5.00
C THR A 123 11.63 -8.25 -5.77
N ALA A 124 11.39 -8.99 -6.86
CA ALA A 124 12.43 -9.65 -7.65
C ALA A 124 13.16 -8.73 -8.65
N THR A 125 12.62 -7.54 -8.93
CA THR A 125 13.18 -6.63 -9.94
C THR A 125 14.34 -5.74 -9.45
N GLU A 126 14.89 -5.97 -8.25
CA GLU A 126 16.17 -5.41 -7.82
C GLU A 126 16.97 -6.35 -6.89
N PRO A 127 18.27 -6.59 -7.18
CA PRO A 127 19.20 -7.24 -6.26
C PRO A 127 19.82 -6.28 -5.22
N ALA A 128 19.44 -4.98 -5.21
CA ALA A 128 20.04 -3.96 -4.34
C ALA A 128 19.55 -3.98 -2.87
N PHE A 129 18.64 -4.91 -2.52
CA PHE A 129 18.02 -4.98 -1.19
C PHE A 129 18.74 -5.89 -0.18
N SER A 130 19.96 -6.34 -0.48
CA SER A 130 20.84 -7.01 0.48
C SER A 130 21.95 -6.06 0.94
N ARG A 131 21.60 -5.09 1.80
CA ARG A 131 22.44 -4.50 2.86
C ARG A 131 21.70 -3.40 3.60
#